data_AF-A0A529QWL7-F1
#
_entry.id   AF-A0A529QWL7-F1
#
_cell.length_a   1.000
_cell.length_b   1.000
_cell.length_c   1.000
_cell.angle_alpha   90.00
_cell.angle_beta   90.00
_cell.angle_gamma   90.00
#
_symmetry.space_group_name_H-M   'P 1'
#
loop_
_entity.id
_entity.type
_entity.pdbx_description
1 polymer ?
#
loop_
_entity_poly.entity_id
_entity_poly.type
_entity_poly.pdbx_seq_one_letter_code
_entity_poly.pdbx_strand_id
1 'polypeptide(L)'
;AILGVLALTGMIARNSVILIDQIETERRTGAHPWDAVVTAALHRTRPILLTAAAATLGMVPIAPTVFWGPMAFAIIGGLAVATVLTLIFLPALYVAWFRISEPHQAESSAEHAATGILALQA
;
A
#
# COMPACT_ATOMS: atom_id res chain seq x y z
N ALA A 1 2.14 -9.36 26.80
CA ALA A 1 1.88 -8.12 26.03
C ALA A 1 3.15 -7.60 25.32
N ILE A 2 4.25 -7.32 26.02
CA ILE A 2 5.48 -6.71 25.45
C ILE A 2 6.04 -7.49 24.25
N LEU A 3 6.10 -8.82 24.33
CA LEU A 3 6.56 -9.66 23.21
C LEU A 3 5.70 -9.50 21.94
N GLY A 4 4.39 -9.32 22.09
CA GLY A 4 3.48 -9.07 20.97
C GLY A 4 3.72 -7.70 20.32
N VAL A 5 4.00 -6.68 21.13
CA VAL A 5 4.34 -5.33 20.66
C VAL A 5 5.67 -5.32 19.91
N LEU A 6 6.68 -6.05 20.40
CA LEU A 6 7.97 -6.20 19.72
C LEU A 6 7.83 -6.93 18.37
N ALA A 7 7.05 -8.02 18.33
CA ALA A 7 6.76 -8.74 17.10
C ALA A 7 6.02 -7.86 16.08
N LEU A 8 5.02 -7.09 16.54
CA LEU A 8 4.31 -6.09 15.75
C LEU A 8 5.25 -5.05 15.14
N THR A 9 6.16 -4.51 15.95
CA THR A 9 7.13 -3.49 15.51
C THR A 9 8.01 -4.02 14.37
N GLY A 10 8.52 -5.24 14.50
CA GLY A 10 9.31 -5.87 13.44
C GLY A 10 8.50 -6.16 12.17
N MET A 11 7.23 -6.54 12.30
CA MET A 11 6.35 -6.75 11.16
C MET A 11 6.06 -5.45 10.41
N ILE A 12 5.78 -4.37 11.14
CA ILE A 12 5.56 -3.04 10.57
C ILE A 12 6.83 -2.56 9.86
N ALA A 13 8.00 -2.67 10.50
CA ALA A 13 9.28 -2.28 9.92
C ALA A 13 9.55 -3.03 8.59
N ARG A 14 9.27 -4.34 8.53
CA ARG A 14 9.39 -5.12 7.30
C ARG A 14 8.47 -4.59 6.19
N ASN A 15 7.21 -4.32 6.51
CA ASN A 15 6.24 -3.80 5.55
C ASN A 15 6.70 -2.42 4.99
N SER A 16 7.26 -1.55 5.84
CA SER A 16 7.80 -0.25 5.43
C SER A 16 9.10 -0.33 4.62
N VAL A 17 9.99 -1.28 4.91
CA VAL A 17 11.23 -1.45 4.14
C VAL A 17 10.93 -1.94 2.72
N ILE A 18 10.05 -2.93 2.59
CA ILE A 18 9.53 -3.37 1.27
C ILE A 18 8.89 -2.19 0.54
N LEU A 19 8.24 -1.28 1.30
CA LEU A 19 7.63 -0.07 0.79
C LEU A 19 8.65 0.93 0.17
N ILE A 20 9.82 1.04 0.75
CA ILE A 20 10.83 1.98 0.27
C ILE A 20 11.57 1.37 -0.93
N ASP A 21 11.89 0.09 -0.86
CA ASP A 21 12.69 -0.62 -1.86
C ASP A 21 12.03 -0.63 -3.25
N GLN A 22 10.72 -0.89 -3.32
CA GLN A 22 9.99 -0.88 -4.60
C GLN A 22 9.76 0.54 -5.13
N ILE A 23 9.67 1.58 -4.27
CA ILE A 23 9.57 2.97 -4.75
C ILE A 23 10.89 3.37 -5.40
N GLU A 24 12.02 3.03 -4.77
CA GLU A 24 13.35 3.27 -5.34
C GLU A 24 13.55 2.48 -6.65
N THR A 25 13.01 1.26 -6.73
CA THR A 25 13.02 0.45 -7.96
C THR A 25 12.20 1.10 -9.09
N GLU A 26 10.99 1.58 -8.82
CA GLU A 26 10.14 2.26 -9.82
C GLU A 26 10.68 3.64 -10.21
N ARG A 27 11.36 4.35 -9.30
CA ARG A 27 12.03 5.61 -9.62
C ARG A 27 13.14 5.43 -10.65
N ARG A 28 13.83 4.28 -10.61
CA ARG A 28 14.91 3.94 -11.56
C ARG A 28 14.38 3.54 -12.94
N THR A 29 13.11 3.16 -13.07
CA THR A 29 12.50 2.79 -14.35
C THR A 29 11.83 3.96 -15.09
N GLY A 30 11.83 5.18 -14.53
CA GLY A 30 11.48 6.41 -15.27
C GLY A 30 9.98 6.67 -15.47
N ALA A 31 9.10 6.02 -14.68
CA ALA A 31 7.65 6.21 -14.77
C ALA A 31 7.16 7.57 -14.21
N HIS A 32 6.04 8.08 -14.73
CA HIS A 32 5.40 9.30 -14.25
C HIS A 32 5.02 9.14 -12.74
N PRO A 33 5.41 10.08 -11.85
CA PRO A 33 5.35 9.88 -10.39
C PRO A 33 3.97 9.53 -9.83
N TRP A 34 2.90 10.03 -10.47
CA TRP A 34 1.52 9.79 -10.05
C TRP A 34 1.09 8.32 -10.26
N ASP A 35 1.27 7.78 -11.47
CA ASP A 35 0.88 6.41 -11.79
C ASP A 35 1.77 5.37 -11.10
N ALA A 36 3.06 5.70 -10.92
CA ALA A 36 3.98 4.87 -10.17
C ALA A 36 3.47 4.65 -8.74
N VAL A 37 3.00 5.69 -8.06
CA VAL A 37 2.57 5.53 -6.67
C VAL A 37 1.18 4.96 -6.51
N VAL A 38 0.24 5.24 -7.40
CA VAL A 38 -1.05 4.55 -7.40
C VAL A 38 -0.84 3.04 -7.63
N THR A 39 -0.02 2.69 -8.62
CA THR A 39 0.30 1.29 -8.94
C THR A 39 1.07 0.61 -7.80
N ALA A 40 2.06 1.28 -7.20
CA ALA A 40 2.80 0.77 -6.04
C ALA A 40 1.90 0.57 -4.81
N ALA A 41 0.99 1.51 -4.55
CA ALA A 41 0.04 1.41 -3.43
C ALA A 41 -0.92 0.24 -3.62
N LEU A 42 -1.43 0.04 -4.84
CA LEU A 42 -2.32 -1.09 -5.18
C LEU A 42 -1.59 -2.44 -5.21
N HIS A 43 -0.34 -2.48 -5.65
CA HIS A 43 0.43 -3.73 -5.62
C HIS A 43 0.84 -4.15 -4.21
N ARG A 44 0.83 -3.24 -3.23
CA ARG A 44 1.25 -3.54 -1.84
C ARG A 44 0.12 -3.80 -0.87
N THR A 45 -1.06 -3.25 -1.12
CA THR A 45 -2.27 -3.58 -0.37
C THR A 45 -2.46 -5.09 -0.31
N ARG A 46 -2.28 -5.80 -1.43
CA ARG A 46 -2.42 -7.28 -1.49
C ARG A 46 -1.43 -8.03 -0.57
N PRO A 47 -0.10 -7.86 -0.68
CA PRO A 47 0.87 -8.46 0.25
C PRO A 47 0.64 -8.11 1.72
N ILE A 48 0.35 -6.84 2.05
CA ILE A 48 0.16 -6.39 3.45
C ILE A 48 -1.11 -7.01 4.05
N LEU A 49 -2.20 -7.08 3.28
CA LEU A 49 -3.43 -7.72 3.72
C LEU A 49 -3.25 -9.24 3.91
N LEU A 50 -2.49 -9.91 3.04
CA LEU A 50 -2.20 -11.34 3.17
C LEU A 50 -1.40 -11.64 4.44
N THR A 51 -0.36 -10.86 4.74
CA THR A 51 0.44 -11.06 5.96
C THR A 51 -0.37 -10.76 7.22
N ALA A 52 -1.16 -9.70 7.19
CA ALA A 52 -2.05 -9.35 8.31
C ALA A 52 -3.11 -10.43 8.56
N ALA A 53 -3.74 -10.93 7.49
CA ALA A 53 -4.73 -12.01 7.58
C ALA A 53 -4.10 -13.30 8.11
N ALA A 54 -2.95 -13.70 7.59
CA ALA A 54 -2.24 -14.91 8.03
C ALA A 54 -1.88 -14.86 9.52
N ALA A 55 -1.32 -13.74 9.98
CA ALA A 55 -0.96 -13.56 11.39
C ALA A 55 -2.19 -13.53 12.31
N THR A 56 -3.27 -12.87 11.89
CA THR A 56 -4.53 -12.82 12.63
C THR A 56 -5.14 -14.22 12.75
N LEU A 57 -5.27 -14.95 11.64
CA LEU A 57 -5.79 -16.32 11.60
C LEU A 57 -4.93 -17.29 12.43
N GLY A 58 -3.61 -17.14 12.40
CA GLY A 58 -2.69 -17.96 13.19
C GLY A 58 -2.85 -17.75 14.71
N MET A 59 -3.34 -16.59 15.15
CA MET A 59 -3.58 -16.30 16.56
C MET A 59 -4.97 -16.66 17.06
N VAL A 60 -5.96 -16.85 16.17
CA VAL A 60 -7.33 -17.27 16.53
C VAL A 60 -7.39 -18.50 17.45
N PRO A 61 -6.69 -19.63 17.18
CA PRO A 61 -6.77 -20.81 18.04
C PRO A 61 -6.04 -20.63 19.39
N ILE A 62 -5.09 -19.69 19.47
CA ILE A 62 -4.24 -19.46 20.66
C ILE A 62 -4.85 -18.39 21.58
N ALA A 63 -5.66 -17.49 21.02
CA ALA A 63 -6.33 -16.39 21.72
C ALA A 63 -7.14 -16.77 22.98
N PRO A 64 -7.86 -17.92 23.05
CA PRO A 64 -8.63 -18.26 24.26
C PRO A 64 -7.76 -18.76 25.43
N THR A 65 -6.46 -18.97 25.25
CA THR A 65 -5.60 -19.46 26.33
C THR A 65 -5.24 -18.35 27.32
N VAL A 66 -5.27 -18.65 28.63
CA VAL A 66 -5.01 -17.65 29.69
C VAL A 66 -3.61 -17.04 29.61
N PHE A 67 -2.62 -17.82 29.19
CA PHE A 67 -1.23 -17.38 29.11
C PHE A 67 -0.94 -16.50 27.89
N TRP A 68 -1.48 -16.86 26.71
CA TRP A 68 -1.19 -16.17 25.45
C TRP A 68 -2.27 -15.18 25.02
N GLY A 69 -3.46 -15.21 25.62
CA GLY A 69 -4.60 -14.36 25.26
C GLY A 69 -4.26 -12.87 25.21
N PRO A 70 -3.66 -12.27 26.26
CA PRO A 70 -3.29 -10.85 26.23
C PRO A 70 -2.26 -10.49 25.14
N MET A 71 -1.45 -11.45 24.70
CA MET A 71 -0.50 -11.25 23.58
C MET A 71 -1.21 -11.38 22.23
N ALA A 72 -2.08 -12.38 22.07
CA ALA A 72 -2.88 -12.59 20.87
C ALA A 72 -3.79 -11.40 20.57
N PHE A 73 -4.52 -10.89 21.59
CA PHE A 73 -5.36 -9.69 21.41
C PHE A 73 -4.55 -8.45 21.07
N ALA A 74 -3.36 -8.28 21.67
CA ALA A 74 -2.47 -7.17 21.32
C ALA A 74 -1.99 -7.26 19.85
N ILE A 75 -1.65 -8.46 19.38
CA ILE A 75 -1.25 -8.66 17.97
C ILE A 75 -2.42 -8.41 17.03
N ILE A 76 -3.58 -9.04 17.26
CA ILE A 76 -4.75 -8.93 16.38
C ILE A 76 -5.22 -7.47 16.30
N GLY A 77 -5.39 -6.80 17.45
CA GLY A 77 -5.79 -5.40 17.50
C GLY A 77 -4.73 -4.47 16.91
N GLY A 78 -3.45 -4.70 17.24
CA GLY A 78 -2.34 -3.91 16.72
C GLY A 78 -2.17 -4.03 15.21
N LEU A 79 -2.36 -5.23 14.64
CA LEU A 79 -2.33 -5.46 13.20
C LEU A 79 -3.51 -4.77 12.52
N ALA A 80 -4.73 -4.96 13.02
CA ALA A 80 -5.91 -4.34 12.42
C ALA A 80 -5.76 -2.82 12.34
N VAL A 81 -5.34 -2.18 13.45
CA VAL A 81 -5.09 -0.74 13.49
C VAL A 81 -3.93 -0.37 12.58
N ALA A 82 -2.78 -1.06 12.65
CA ALA A 82 -1.61 -0.73 11.84
C ALA A 82 -1.87 -0.89 10.34
N THR A 83 -2.61 -1.91 9.92
CA THR A 83 -3.00 -2.11 8.52
C THR A 83 -3.91 -0.99 8.05
N VAL A 84 -4.95 -0.64 8.80
CA VAL A 84 -5.83 0.49 8.45
C VAL A 84 -5.04 1.80 8.41
N LEU A 85 -4.21 2.04 9.42
CA LEU A 85 -3.37 3.23 9.47
C LEU A 85 -2.45 3.28 8.26
N THR A 86 -1.78 2.19 7.90
CA THR A 86 -0.85 2.15 6.76
C THR A 86 -1.59 2.36 5.43
N LEU A 87 -2.74 1.72 5.25
CA LEU A 87 -3.52 1.81 4.01
C LEU A 87 -4.15 3.18 3.79
N ILE A 88 -4.48 3.92 4.86
CA ILE A 88 -5.06 5.27 4.76
C ILE A 88 -3.97 6.34 4.80
N PHE A 89 -3.03 6.22 5.75
CA PHE A 89 -1.98 7.20 5.97
C PHE A 89 -1.01 7.27 4.80
N LEU A 90 -0.70 6.14 4.17
CA LEU A 90 0.25 6.12 3.07
C LEU A 90 -0.23 6.87 1.81
N PRO A 91 -1.43 6.62 1.26
CA PRO A 91 -1.93 7.41 0.13
C PRO A 91 -2.15 8.88 0.52
N ALA A 92 -2.64 9.17 1.73
CA ALA A 92 -2.84 10.53 2.19
C ALA A 92 -1.52 11.31 2.35
N LEU A 93 -0.50 10.69 2.94
CA LEU A 93 0.84 11.28 3.09
C LEU A 93 1.47 11.52 1.73
N TYR A 94 1.32 10.60 0.79
CA TYR A 94 1.87 10.78 -0.55
C TYR A 94 1.21 11.93 -1.30
N VAL A 95 -0.12 12.00 -1.32
CA VAL A 95 -0.89 13.10 -1.93
C VAL A 95 -0.52 14.44 -1.29
N ALA A 96 -0.37 14.48 0.04
CA ALA A 96 0.00 15.68 0.77
C ALA A 96 1.45 16.12 0.51
N TRP A 97 2.40 15.17 0.45
CA TRP A 97 3.82 15.47 0.27
C TRP A 97 4.14 15.94 -1.14
N PHE A 98 3.50 15.33 -2.14
CA PHE A 98 3.82 15.62 -3.53
C PHE A 98 2.90 16.65 -4.19
N ARG A 99 1.84 17.15 -3.52
CA ARG A 99 0.93 18.21 -4.04
C ARG A 99 0.56 18.02 -5.52
N ILE A 100 0.29 16.78 -5.91
CA ILE A 100 0.15 16.43 -7.32
C ILE A 100 -1.25 16.86 -7.75
N SER A 101 -1.29 17.80 -8.70
CA SER A 101 -2.51 18.10 -9.43
C SER A 101 -2.81 16.93 -10.36
N GLU A 102 -4.07 16.49 -10.41
CA GLU A 102 -4.55 15.44 -11.30
C GLU A 102 -4.04 15.70 -12.74
N PRO A 103 -3.48 14.69 -13.44
CA PRO A 103 -3.21 14.85 -14.86
C PRO A 103 -4.57 14.99 -15.55
N HIS A 104 -4.87 16.21 -15.98
CA HIS A 104 -5.96 16.49 -16.90
C HIS A 104 -5.82 15.52 -18.08
N GLN A 105 -6.88 14.78 -18.38
CA GLN A 105 -7.04 13.82 -19.48
C GLN A 105 -6.87 14.42 -20.90
N ALA A 106 -6.10 15.50 -21.06
CA ALA A 106 -6.04 16.29 -22.29
C ALA A 106 -5.22 15.64 -23.42
N GLU A 107 -4.34 14.67 -23.14
CA GLU A 107 -3.46 14.12 -24.19
C GLU A 107 -4.08 12.96 -24.98
N SER A 108 -5.03 12.19 -24.42
CA SER A 108 -5.67 11.08 -25.15
C SER A 108 -6.67 11.55 -26.22
N SER A 109 -7.25 12.75 -26.08
CA SER A 109 -8.16 13.32 -27.08
C SER A 109 -7.45 13.95 -28.28
N ALA A 110 -6.19 14.39 -28.14
CA ALA A 110 -5.43 15.00 -29.23
C ALA A 110 -5.00 13.97 -30.28
N GLU A 111 -4.64 12.75 -29.85
CA GLU A 111 -4.24 11.67 -30.75
C GLU A 111 -5.43 11.12 -31.55
N HIS A 112 -6.60 10.96 -30.92
CA HIS A 112 -7.84 10.56 -31.61
C HIS A 112 -8.34 11.64 -32.60
N ALA A 113 -8.15 12.93 -32.30
CA ALA A 113 -8.49 14.01 -33.22
C ALA A 113 -7.53 14.08 -34.43
N ALA A 114 -6.24 13.84 -34.21
CA ALA A 114 -5.23 13.83 -35.28
C ALA A 114 -5.43 12.65 -36.26
N THR A 115 -5.75 11.45 -35.76
CA THR A 115 -6.06 10.29 -36.61
C THR A 115 -7.36 10.50 -37.41
N GLY A 116 -8.36 11.17 -36.84
CA GLY A 116 -9.62 11.49 -37.54
C GLY A 116 -9.45 12.50 -38.69
N ILE A 117 -8.54 13.46 -38.58
CA ILE A 117 -8.26 14.44 -39.63
C ILE A 117 -7.47 13.80 -40.79
N LEU A 118 -6.53 12.89 -40.50
CA LEU A 118 -5.78 12.16 -41.54
C LEU A 118 -6.66 11.17 -42.33
N ALA A 119 -7.67 10.58 -41.69
CA ALA A 119 -8.63 9.69 -42.37
C ALA A 119 -9.63 10.42 -43.28
N LEU A 120 -9.81 11.74 -43.11
CA LEU A 120 -10.70 12.56 -43.94
C LEU A 120 -10.00 13.18 -45.16
N GLN A 121 -8.67 13.07 -45.24
CA GLN A 121 -7.83 13.59 -46.32
C GLN A 121 -7.27 12.50 -47.26
N ALA A 122 -7.69 11.24 -47.12
CA ALA A 122 -7.34 10.10 -47.97
C ALA A 122 -8.57 9.57 -48.73
#